data_AF-A0A835UAP5-F1
#
_entry.id   AF-A0A835UAP5-F1
#
_cell.length_a   1.000
_cell.length_b   1.000
_cell.length_c   1.000
_cell.angle_alpha   90.00
_cell.angle_beta   90.00
_cell.angle_gamma   90.00
#
_symmetry.space_group_name_H-M   'P 1'
#
loop_
_entity.id
_entity.type
_entity.pdbx_description
1 polymer ?
#
loop_
_entity_poly.entity_id
_entity_poly.type
_entity_poly.pdbx_seq_one_letter_code
_entity_poly.pdbx_strand_id
1 'polypeptide(L)'
;MALKAVPILDVPTLDHLPLPSPCVKHPPSFAVIGHRGHGMNSQSSSSTRENSILSFNTAGRLPNISFVEFDVQVTSDGVPVIFHDVFILTGDANGGVSERRVA
;
A
#
# COMPACT_ATOMS: atom_id res chain seq x y z
N MET A 1 1.15 12.72 16.06
CA MET A 1 0.87 11.35 16.54
C MET A 1 2.09 10.49 16.26
N ALA A 2 2.63 9.81 17.26
CA ALA A 2 3.73 8.86 17.07
C ALA A 2 3.19 7.56 16.46
N LEU A 3 3.83 7.08 15.39
CA LEU A 3 3.56 5.75 14.85
C LEU A 3 4.07 4.73 15.86
N LYS A 4 3.16 3.98 16.51
CA LYS A 4 3.54 2.84 17.34
C LYS A 4 3.86 1.68 16.40
N ALA A 5 5.13 1.33 16.27
CA ALA A 5 5.51 0.09 15.60
C ALA A 5 5.01 -1.09 16.46
N VAL A 6 4.27 -2.00 15.85
CA VAL A 6 3.79 -3.24 16.49
C VAL A 6 4.55 -4.39 15.81
N PRO A 7 5.23 -5.26 16.56
CA PRO A 7 5.86 -6.46 16.01
C PRO A 7 4.86 -7.29 15.21
N ILE A 8 5.28 -7.87 14.09
CA ILE A 8 4.40 -8.67 13.21
C ILE A 8 3.71 -9.83 13.96
N LEU A 9 4.40 -10.40 14.96
CA LEU A 9 3.89 -11.47 15.83
C LEU A 9 2.77 -10.99 16.76
N ASP A 10 2.73 -9.69 17.05
CA ASP A 10 1.72 -9.06 17.89
C ASP A 10 0.55 -8.52 17.05
N VAL A 11 0.60 -8.64 15.72
CA VAL A 11 -0.54 -8.36 14.85
C VAL A 11 -1.44 -9.59 14.88
N PRO A 12 -2.67 -9.50 15.42
CA PRO A 12 -3.58 -10.62 15.43
C PRO A 12 -3.83 -11.10 13.99
N THR A 13 -3.67 -12.40 13.76
CA THR A 13 -4.13 -13.04 12.52
C THR A 13 -5.63 -12.82 12.38
N LEU A 14 -6.15 -12.87 11.14
CA LEU A 14 -7.58 -12.67 10.89
C LEU A 14 -8.48 -13.60 11.74
N ASP A 15 -7.97 -14.78 12.09
CA ASP A 15 -8.66 -15.78 12.93
C ASP A 15 -8.78 -15.37 14.40
N HIS A 16 -7.99 -14.38 14.85
CA HIS A 16 -7.95 -13.87 16.22
C HIS A 16 -8.69 -12.55 16.39
N LEU A 17 -9.13 -11.93 15.29
CA LEU A 17 -10.02 -10.78 15.38
C LEU A 17 -11.42 -11.27 15.74
N PRO A 18 -12.11 -10.64 16.72
CA PRO A 18 -13.49 -10.97 16.99
C PRO A 18 -14.27 -10.86 15.69
N LEU A 19 -14.96 -11.94 15.30
CA LEU A 19 -15.90 -11.87 14.19
C LEU A 19 -16.79 -10.66 14.44
N PRO A 20 -16.98 -9.77 13.44
CA PRO A 20 -17.82 -8.61 13.63
C PRO A 20 -19.15 -9.09 14.18
N SER A 21 -19.59 -8.49 15.30
CA SER A 21 -20.88 -8.79 15.91
C SER A 21 -21.95 -8.85 14.81
N PRO A 22 -22.94 -9.76 14.89
CA PRO A 22 -23.99 -9.88 13.88
C PRO A 22 -24.98 -8.72 14.00
N CYS A 23 -24.50 -7.46 14.02
CA CYS A 23 -25.29 -6.40 13.45
C CYS A 23 -25.25 -6.63 11.94
N VAL A 24 -26.35 -7.11 11.39
CA VAL A 24 -26.58 -7.13 9.94
C VAL A 24 -26.62 -5.67 9.48
N LYS A 25 -25.46 -5.04 9.36
CA LYS A 25 -25.25 -4.08 8.29
C LYS A 25 -25.11 -4.99 7.09
N HIS A 26 -26.09 -4.93 6.17
CA HIS A 26 -25.95 -5.57 4.88
C HIS A 26 -24.49 -5.37 4.42
N PRO A 27 -23.76 -6.44 4.04
CA PRO A 27 -22.48 -6.21 3.41
C PRO A 27 -22.76 -5.18 2.30
N PRO A 28 -22.00 -4.08 2.24
CA PRO A 28 -22.19 -3.14 1.15
C PRO A 28 -22.16 -3.98 -0.14
N SER A 29 -23.09 -3.73 -1.05
CA SER A 29 -23.26 -4.55 -2.25
C SER A 29 -21.98 -4.62 -3.11
N PHE A 30 -21.00 -3.78 -2.80
CA PHE A 30 -19.65 -3.77 -3.32
C PHE A 30 -18.65 -3.37 -2.22
N ALA A 31 -17.42 -3.92 -2.30
CA ALA A 31 -16.29 -3.46 -1.50
C ALA A 31 -15.53 -2.35 -2.25
N VAL A 32 -15.05 -1.34 -1.53
CA VAL A 32 -14.16 -0.31 -2.09
C VAL A 32 -12.74 -0.58 -1.60
N ILE A 33 -11.81 -0.66 -2.54
CA ILE A 33 -10.41 -1.00 -2.27
C ILE A 33 -9.53 0.18 -2.70
N GLY A 34 -8.67 0.64 -1.79
CA GLY A 34 -7.61 1.60 -2.13
C GLY A 34 -6.51 0.91 -2.92
N HIS A 35 -6.59 0.95 -4.25
CA HIS A 35 -5.61 0.40 -5.17
C HIS A 35 -4.26 1.09 -4.98
N ARG A 36 -3.24 0.35 -4.53
CA ARG A 36 -1.91 0.84 -4.12
C ARG A 36 -1.95 1.94 -3.05
N GLY A 37 -3.02 1.95 -2.25
CA GLY A 37 -3.41 3.01 -1.33
C GLY A 37 -4.22 4.14 -1.99
N HIS A 38 -3.80 5.39 -1.79
CA HIS A 38 -4.42 6.62 -2.30
C HIS A 38 -3.49 7.46 -3.20
N GLY A 39 -2.24 7.03 -3.38
CA GLY A 39 -1.23 7.71 -4.17
C GLY A 39 -1.26 7.36 -5.66
N MET A 40 -0.52 8.11 -6.47
CA MET A 40 -0.39 7.90 -7.92
C MET A 40 0.97 8.39 -8.40
N ASN A 41 1.61 7.67 -9.32
CA ASN A 41 2.93 8.05 -9.87
C ASN A 41 2.86 9.08 -11.03
N SER A 42 1.77 9.11 -11.81
CA SER A 42 1.66 9.91 -13.04
C SER A 42 1.38 11.41 -12.80
N GLN A 43 0.84 11.77 -11.63
CA GLN A 43 0.35 13.13 -11.39
C GLN A 43 1.41 13.95 -10.64
N SER A 44 2.05 14.91 -11.32
CA SER A 44 3.13 15.73 -10.72
C SER A 44 2.68 16.57 -9.51
N SER A 45 1.36 16.76 -9.34
CA SER A 45 0.74 17.47 -8.21
C SER A 45 0.32 16.56 -7.05
N SER A 46 0.37 15.22 -7.20
CA SER A 46 0.13 14.33 -6.07
C SER A 46 1.37 14.32 -5.18
N SER A 47 1.24 14.85 -3.96
CA SER A 47 2.29 14.75 -2.94
C SER A 47 2.52 13.31 -2.46
N THR A 48 1.63 12.38 -2.80
CA THR A 48 1.65 11.00 -2.32
C THR A 48 1.88 10.02 -3.47
N ARG A 49 3.01 9.32 -3.40
CA ARG A 49 3.35 8.19 -4.30
C ARG A 49 2.52 6.96 -3.92
N GLU A 50 2.12 6.18 -4.90
CA GLU A 50 1.49 4.86 -4.68
C GLU A 50 2.45 3.91 -3.94
N ASN A 51 1.93 2.80 -3.39
CA ASN A 51 2.75 1.78 -2.72
C ASN A 51 3.68 2.33 -1.62
N SER A 52 3.24 3.39 -0.95
CA SER A 52 3.97 4.05 0.13
C SER A 52 3.18 4.01 1.44
N ILE A 53 3.89 4.04 2.57
CA ILE A 53 3.26 4.10 3.90
C ILE A 53 2.30 5.29 4.01
N LEU A 54 2.64 6.44 3.41
CA LEU A 54 1.77 7.62 3.39
C LEU A 54 0.49 7.37 2.59
N SER A 55 0.59 6.70 1.44
CA SER A 55 -0.55 6.28 0.61
C SER A 55 -1.51 5.40 1.38
N PHE A 56 -0.99 4.38 2.07
CA PHE A 56 -1.79 3.42 2.83
C PHE A 56 -2.49 4.07 4.02
N ASN A 57 -1.75 4.87 4.79
CA ASN A 57 -2.31 5.62 5.90
C ASN A 57 -3.40 6.60 5.45
N THR A 58 -3.24 7.19 4.28
CA THR A 58 -4.25 8.11 3.72
C THR A 58 -5.50 7.36 3.28
N ALA A 59 -5.35 6.24 2.58
CA ALA A 59 -6.47 5.37 2.21
C ALA A 59 -7.23 4.87 3.44
N GLY A 60 -6.52 4.40 4.49
CA GLY A 60 -7.14 3.90 5.72
C GLY A 60 -7.85 4.97 6.56
N ARG A 61 -7.65 6.27 6.27
CA ARG A 61 -8.38 7.37 6.91
C ARG A 61 -9.66 7.76 6.17
N LEU A 62 -9.85 7.29 4.92
CA LEU A 62 -11.03 7.61 4.15
C LEU A 62 -12.23 6.77 4.62
N PRO A 63 -13.43 7.37 4.73
CA PRO A 63 -14.63 6.61 5.06
C PRO A 63 -14.95 5.62 3.94
N ASN A 64 -15.47 4.45 4.32
CA ASN A 64 -15.99 3.41 3.42
C ASN A 64 -14.93 2.72 2.53
N ILE A 65 -13.63 2.88 2.80
CA ILE A 65 -12.60 1.98 2.24
C ILE A 65 -12.60 0.68 3.06
N SER A 66 -12.83 -0.45 2.38
CA SER A 66 -12.86 -1.77 3.00
C SER A 66 -11.46 -2.37 3.14
N PHE A 67 -10.61 -2.16 2.14
CA PHE A 67 -9.26 -2.70 2.07
C PHE A 67 -8.29 -1.72 1.42
N VAL A 68 -7.01 -1.90 1.72
CA VAL A 68 -5.91 -1.27 1.00
C VAL A 68 -5.14 -2.38 0.30
N GLU A 69 -5.03 -2.27 -1.01
CA GLU A 69 -4.25 -3.17 -1.84
C GLU A 69 -2.85 -2.58 -2.05
N PHE A 70 -1.85 -3.46 -2.18
CA PHE A 70 -0.47 -3.10 -2.44
C PHE A 70 0.26 -4.23 -3.17
N ASP A 71 1.23 -3.86 -3.98
CA ASP A 71 2.01 -4.79 -4.79
C ASP A 71 3.29 -5.20 -4.07
N VAL A 72 3.68 -6.47 -4.19
CA VAL A 72 4.92 -7.01 -3.61
C VAL A 72 5.82 -7.52 -4.73
N GLN A 73 7.09 -7.16 -4.66
CA GLN A 73 8.19 -7.74 -5.42
C GLN A 73 9.21 -8.35 -4.45
N VAL A 74 10.16 -9.12 -4.97
CA VAL A 74 11.24 -9.72 -4.19
C VAL A 74 12.57 -9.29 -4.78
N THR A 75 13.44 -8.73 -3.96
CA THR A 75 14.80 -8.35 -4.36
C THR A 75 15.71 -9.57 -4.47
N SER A 76 16.89 -9.41 -5.08
CA SER A 76 17.84 -10.51 -5.31
C SER A 76 18.41 -11.15 -4.05
N ASP A 77 18.36 -10.44 -2.91
CA ASP A 77 18.67 -10.97 -1.57
C ASP A 77 17.47 -11.62 -0.88
N GLY A 78 16.34 -11.80 -1.58
CA GLY A 78 15.15 -12.50 -1.08
C GLY A 78 14.26 -11.64 -0.18
N VAL A 79 14.49 -10.32 -0.11
CA VAL A 79 13.72 -9.41 0.74
C VAL A 79 12.47 -8.92 -0.02
N PRO A 80 11.26 -9.04 0.55
CA PRO A 80 10.06 -8.51 -0.08
C PRO A 80 10.05 -6.99 0.01
N VAL A 81 9.70 -6.34 -1.09
CA VAL A 81 9.56 -4.88 -1.21
C VAL A 81 8.21 -4.54 -1.81
N ILE A 82 7.64 -3.40 -1.39
CA ILE A 82 6.35 -2.94 -1.91
C ILE A 82 6.60 -2.07 -3.15
N PHE A 83 6.27 -2.60 -4.32
CA PHE A 83 6.47 -1.92 -5.60
C PHE A 83 5.67 -2.63 -6.71
N HIS A 84 5.16 -1.87 -7.69
CA HIS A 84 4.33 -2.46 -8.76
C HIS A 84 5.15 -2.97 -9.94
N ASP A 85 5.98 -2.10 -10.53
CA ASP A 85 6.64 -2.38 -11.80
C ASP A 85 7.87 -3.29 -11.63
N VAL A 86 8.23 -4.01 -12.70
CA VAL A 86 9.49 -4.78 -12.74
C VAL A 86 10.69 -3.94 -13.21
N PHE A 87 10.48 -2.64 -13.44
CA PHE A 87 11.50 -1.68 -13.85
C PHE A 87 11.55 -0.49 -12.90
N ILE A 88 12.75 -0.01 -12.61
CA ILE A 88 13.01 1.21 -11.83
C ILE A 88 13.57 2.26 -12.77
N LEU A 89 12.87 3.38 -12.89
CA LEU A 89 13.35 4.57 -13.59
C LEU A 89 14.06 5.49 -12.60
N THR A 90 15.33 5.79 -12.87
CA THR A 90 16.16 6.69 -12.05
C THR A 90 16.56 7.90 -12.87
N GLY A 91 16.21 9.09 -12.40
CA GLY A 91 16.66 10.36 -12.94
C GLY A 91 17.98 10.80 -12.33
N ASP A 92 18.87 11.37 -13.13
CA ASP A 92 20.07 12.07 -12.66
C ASP A 92 19.85 13.58 -12.54
N ALA A 93 20.81 14.28 -11.93
CA ALA A 93 20.74 15.73 -11.74
C ALA A 93 20.80 16.53 -13.06
N ASN A 94 21.20 15.90 -14.17
CA ASN A 94 21.32 16.51 -15.49
C ASN A 94 20.09 16.21 -16.38
N GLY A 95 19.07 15.53 -15.85
CA GLY A 95 17.85 15.19 -16.57
C GLY A 95 17.92 13.89 -17.38
N GLY A 96 19.00 13.11 -17.26
CA GLY A 96 19.10 11.77 -17.81
C GLY A 96 18.20 10.80 -17.06
N VAL A 97 17.46 9.95 -17.78
CA VAL A 97 16.66 8.87 -17.20
C VAL A 97 17.28 7.53 -17.57
N SER A 98 17.54 6.71 -16.57
CA SER A 98 18.02 5.33 -16.72
C SER A 98 16.96 4.35 -16.26
N GLU A 99 16.80 3.25 -17.00
CA GLU A 99 15.89 2.16 -16.66
C GLU A 99 16.70 0.96 -16.17
N ARG A 100 16.26 0.35 -15.06
CA ARG A 100 16.82 -0.89 -14.55
C ARG A 100 15.72 -1.90 -14.27
N ARG A 101 15.81 -3.08 -14.87
CA ARG A 101 14.94 -4.21 -14.50
C ARG A 101 15.33 -4.73 -13.11
N VAL A 102 14.34 -4.95 -12.25
CA VAL A 102 14.49 -5.61 -10.96
C VAL A 102 14.61 -7.11 -11.22
N ALA A 103 15.80 -7.65 -11.02
CA ALA A 103 16.14 -9.08 -11.13
C ALA A 103 17.10 -9.46 -10.00
#